data_AF-A0A954NDX3-F1
#
_entry.id   AF-A0A954NDX3-F1
#
_cell.length_a   1.000
_cell.length_b   1.000
_cell.length_c   1.000
_cell.angle_alpha   90.00
_cell.angle_beta   90.00
_cell.angle_gamma   90.00
#
_symmetry.space_group_name_H-M   'P 1'
#
loop_
_entity.id
_entity.type
_entity.pdbx_description
1 polymer ?
#
loop_
_entity_poly.entity_id
_entity_poly.type
_entity_poly.pdbx_seq_one_letter_code
_entity_poly.pdbx_strand_id
1 'polypeptide(L)'
;IVVISKSGGTLETASAFRIFLAQLRESCGSDDAQVAELVVPITGDSGRLSDLATALGCPQRFPIPDGVGGRFSIFTAVGLLPAALMGLDVVALLEGAAAMNARFRQAAVGDNPVLDYVGICQSLEAQRDMAIRVLSVWSNGLEAAGLWYDQLLAESLGKQEVGPTPLTVVNTRDLHSRGQQHQEGRRDRVITNVIVDSYGRDPIAIGESSLDQDKLNELADKTLPDVMQAAIQGTNQAYHEDNRPTADIHLPRSDERALGEFFQMMMLATVVEGRLIGINPYGQPGVEAYKKHMNTFLREK
;
A
#
# COMPACT_ATOMS: atom_id res chain seq x y z
N ILE A 1 -9.62 -2.15 -21.57
CA ILE A 1 -8.24 -2.31 -21.03
C ILE A 1 -7.78 -0.96 -20.51
N VAL A 2 -7.50 -0.85 -19.21
CA VAL A 2 -6.79 0.31 -18.65
C VAL A 2 -5.29 -0.01 -18.63
N VAL A 3 -4.48 0.76 -19.34
CA VAL A 3 -3.03 0.54 -19.43
C VAL A 3 -2.28 1.71 -18.80
N ILE A 4 -1.46 1.42 -17.80
CA ILE A 4 -0.84 2.44 -16.95
C ILE A 4 0.68 2.31 -17.03
N SER A 5 1.33 3.32 -17.62
CA SER A 5 2.79 3.43 -17.61
C SER A 5 3.21 4.86 -17.95
N LYS A 6 4.00 5.50 -17.10
CA LYS A 6 4.44 6.89 -17.33
C LYS A 6 5.21 7.04 -18.64
N SER A 7 6.17 6.15 -18.92
CA SER A 7 6.99 6.19 -20.13
C SER A 7 6.50 5.28 -21.25
N GLY A 8 5.68 4.27 -20.94
CA GLY A 8 5.42 3.14 -21.83
C GLY A 8 6.63 2.22 -22.07
N GLY A 9 7.72 2.44 -21.33
CA GLY A 9 8.97 1.68 -21.48
C GLY A 9 9.11 0.50 -20.52
N THR A 10 8.24 0.39 -19.51
CA THR A 10 8.20 -0.75 -18.58
C THR A 10 7.89 -2.02 -19.37
N LEU A 11 8.85 -2.95 -19.43
CA LEU A 11 8.81 -4.07 -20.35
C LEU A 11 7.65 -5.00 -20.04
N GLU A 12 7.42 -5.28 -18.76
CA GLU A 12 6.36 -6.13 -18.25
C GLU A 12 4.99 -5.61 -18.68
N THR A 13 4.70 -4.32 -18.42
CA THR A 13 3.46 -3.67 -18.83
C THR A 13 3.31 -3.61 -20.35
N ALA A 14 4.36 -3.23 -21.07
CA ALA A 14 4.33 -3.12 -22.53
C ALA A 14 4.10 -4.48 -23.22
N SER A 15 4.71 -5.54 -22.68
CA SER A 15 4.57 -6.90 -23.20
C SER A 15 3.17 -7.44 -22.93
N ALA A 16 2.66 -7.28 -21.71
CA ALA A 16 1.28 -7.64 -21.37
C ALA A 16 0.28 -6.88 -22.24
N PHE A 17 0.45 -5.57 -22.39
CA PHE A 17 -0.45 -4.75 -23.21
C PHE A 17 -0.45 -5.19 -24.68
N ARG A 18 0.72 -5.53 -25.24
CA ARG A 18 0.79 -6.06 -26.62
C ARG A 18 -0.03 -7.34 -26.80
N ILE A 19 0.02 -8.26 -25.84
CA ILE A 19 -0.74 -9.51 -25.87
C ILE A 19 -2.24 -9.22 -25.76
N PHE A 20 -2.65 -8.42 -24.78
CA PHE A 20 -4.07 -8.09 -24.59
C PHE A 20 -4.65 -7.27 -25.75
N LEU A 21 -3.88 -6.36 -26.33
CA LEU A 21 -4.31 -5.57 -27.48
C LEU A 21 -4.54 -6.45 -28.72
N ALA A 22 -3.70 -7.47 -28.94
CA ALA A 22 -3.89 -8.42 -30.03
C ALA A 22 -5.19 -9.24 -29.85
N GLN A 23 -5.42 -9.74 -28.64
CA GLN A 23 -6.65 -10.49 -28.30
C GLN A 23 -7.90 -9.62 -28.38
N LEU A 24 -7.81 -8.35 -27.97
CA LEU A 24 -8.90 -7.39 -28.10
C LEU A 24 -9.24 -7.13 -29.58
N ARG A 25 -8.23 -6.94 -30.44
CA ARG A 25 -8.43 -6.75 -31.88
C ARG A 25 -9.14 -7.94 -32.53
N GLU A 26 -8.74 -9.16 -32.18
CA GLU A 26 -9.39 -10.37 -32.66
C GLU A 26 -10.87 -10.42 -32.21
N SER A 27 -11.14 -10.09 -30.95
CA SER A 27 -12.50 -10.08 -30.38
C SER A 27 -13.40 -9.00 -31.00
N CYS A 28 -12.85 -7.85 -31.39
CA CYS A 28 -13.56 -6.78 -32.08
C CYS A 28 -13.68 -6.99 -33.60
N GLY A 29 -13.28 -8.15 -34.13
CA GLY A 29 -13.34 -8.40 -35.58
C GLY A 29 -12.44 -7.47 -36.39
N SER A 30 -11.34 -6.98 -35.81
CA SER A 30 -10.43 -5.98 -36.40
C SER A 30 -11.04 -4.59 -36.64
N ASP A 31 -12.12 -4.23 -35.94
CA ASP A 31 -12.60 -2.84 -35.89
C ASP A 31 -11.68 -1.99 -34.99
N ASP A 32 -10.74 -1.28 -35.61
CA ASP A 32 -9.79 -0.43 -34.89
C ASP A 32 -10.48 0.73 -34.12
N ALA A 33 -11.65 1.21 -34.56
CA ALA A 33 -12.37 2.27 -33.84
C ALA A 33 -12.95 1.73 -32.52
N GLN A 34 -13.57 0.54 -32.58
CA GLN A 34 -14.06 -0.13 -31.37
C GLN A 34 -12.92 -0.48 -30.41
N VAL A 35 -11.77 -0.93 -30.93
CA VAL A 35 -10.57 -1.20 -30.11
C VAL A 35 -10.10 0.07 -29.41
N ALA A 36 -10.06 1.20 -30.12
CA ALA A 36 -9.64 2.48 -29.56
C ALA A 36 -10.52 2.92 -28.38
N GLU A 37 -11.85 2.76 -28.49
CA GLU A 37 -12.80 3.07 -27.41
C GLU A 37 -12.62 2.20 -26.17
N LEU A 38 -12.19 0.94 -26.36
CA LEU A 38 -12.01 -0.02 -25.27
C LEU A 38 -10.63 0.06 -24.61
N VAL A 39 -9.72 0.92 -25.09
CA VAL A 39 -8.39 1.11 -24.52
C VAL A 39 -8.30 2.49 -23.86
N VAL A 40 -7.99 2.52 -22.57
CA VAL A 40 -7.86 3.74 -21.78
C VAL A 40 -6.42 3.87 -21.25
N PRO A 41 -5.57 4.68 -21.89
CA PRO A 41 -4.18 4.87 -21.47
C PRO A 41 -4.07 5.90 -20.35
N ILE A 42 -3.28 5.57 -19.33
CA ILE A 42 -2.80 6.47 -18.29
C ILE A 42 -1.28 6.58 -18.42
N THR A 43 -0.80 7.72 -18.95
CA THR A 43 0.60 7.89 -19.38
C THR A 43 1.05 9.34 -19.20
N GLY A 44 2.36 9.59 -19.27
CA GLY A 44 2.86 10.97 -19.40
C GLY A 44 2.48 11.57 -20.76
N ASP A 45 2.68 12.89 -20.90
CA ASP A 45 2.35 13.63 -22.12
C ASP A 45 3.15 13.16 -23.34
N SER A 46 4.33 12.57 -23.10
CA SER A 46 5.20 11.96 -24.12
C SER A 46 5.62 10.54 -23.73
N GLY A 47 6.15 9.79 -24.70
CA GLY A 47 6.67 8.44 -24.49
C GLY A 47 5.93 7.38 -25.30
N ARG A 48 6.43 6.15 -25.24
CA ARG A 48 6.00 5.05 -26.13
C ARG A 48 4.51 4.73 -26.01
N LEU A 49 3.96 4.80 -24.80
CA LEU A 49 2.53 4.56 -24.60
C LEU A 49 1.68 5.75 -25.07
N SER A 50 2.18 6.98 -24.95
CA SER A 50 1.54 8.18 -25.50
C SER A 50 1.48 8.11 -27.04
N ASP A 51 2.58 7.72 -27.68
CA ASP A 51 2.67 7.53 -29.12
C ASP A 51 1.74 6.41 -29.60
N LEU A 52 1.73 5.28 -28.89
CA LEU A 52 0.87 4.14 -29.20
C LEU A 52 -0.62 4.48 -29.03
N ALA A 53 -0.99 5.18 -27.97
CA ALA A 53 -2.36 5.67 -27.76
C ALA A 53 -2.83 6.57 -28.91
N THR A 54 -1.93 7.45 -29.37
CA THR A 54 -2.19 8.34 -30.51
C THR A 54 -2.37 7.54 -31.79
N ALA A 55 -1.49 6.56 -32.05
CA ALA A 55 -1.58 5.70 -33.23
C ALA A 55 -2.83 4.80 -33.24
N LEU A 56 -3.30 4.36 -32.07
CA LEU A 56 -4.56 3.63 -31.91
C LEU A 56 -5.80 4.52 -32.08
N GLY A 57 -5.66 5.83 -31.94
CA GLY A 57 -6.79 6.75 -31.94
C GLY A 57 -7.63 6.71 -30.67
N CYS A 58 -7.03 6.38 -29.51
CA CYS A 58 -7.72 6.35 -28.23
C CYS A 58 -8.43 7.69 -27.95
N PRO A 59 -9.76 7.71 -27.73
CA PRO A 59 -10.51 8.96 -27.55
C PRO A 59 -10.25 9.61 -26.18
N GLN A 60 -9.84 8.80 -25.20
CA GLN A 60 -9.53 9.23 -23.84
C GLN A 60 -8.11 8.84 -23.49
N ARG A 61 -7.41 9.76 -22.83
CA ARG A 61 -6.08 9.56 -22.26
C ARG A 61 -5.97 10.37 -20.99
N PHE A 62 -5.49 9.76 -19.91
CA PHE A 62 -5.32 10.44 -18.64
C PHE A 62 -3.83 10.69 -18.35
N PRO A 63 -3.45 11.91 -17.92
CA PRO A 63 -2.06 12.23 -17.67
C PRO A 63 -1.59 11.67 -16.32
N ILE A 64 -0.31 11.28 -16.27
CA ILE A 64 0.43 11.14 -15.01
C ILE A 64 1.23 12.43 -14.83
N PRO A 65 0.95 13.25 -13.79
CA PRO A 65 1.61 14.53 -13.61
C PRO A 65 3.15 14.41 -13.58
N ASP A 66 3.80 15.41 -14.16
CA ASP A 66 5.24 15.57 -13.99
C ASP A 66 5.60 15.89 -12.54
N GLY A 67 6.79 15.42 -12.12
CA GLY A 67 7.22 15.48 -10.73
C GLY A 67 6.59 14.45 -9.78
N VAL A 68 5.51 13.77 -10.16
CA VAL A 68 4.92 12.69 -9.34
C VAL A 68 5.55 11.34 -9.73
N GLY A 69 6.26 10.73 -8.79
CA GLY A 69 6.83 9.39 -8.93
C GLY A 69 5.77 8.30 -8.76
N GLY A 70 6.02 7.10 -9.32
CA GLY A 70 5.04 6.00 -9.34
C GLY A 70 4.46 5.64 -7.96
N ARG A 71 5.32 5.44 -6.95
CA ARG A 71 4.90 5.12 -5.57
C ARG A 71 4.11 6.23 -4.86
N PHE A 72 4.13 7.45 -5.38
CA PHE A 72 3.37 8.60 -4.88
C PHE A 72 2.13 8.93 -5.75
N SER A 73 1.81 8.10 -6.75
CA SER A 73 0.82 8.44 -7.79
C SER A 73 -0.62 7.96 -7.49
N ILE A 74 -0.88 7.40 -6.31
CA ILE A 74 -2.18 6.81 -5.95
C ILE A 74 -3.35 7.81 -6.07
N PHE A 75 -3.11 9.10 -5.78
CA PHE A 75 -4.11 10.17 -5.91
C PHE A 75 -4.12 10.84 -7.29
N THR A 76 -3.46 10.25 -8.28
CA THR A 76 -3.55 10.66 -9.69
C THR A 76 -4.49 9.72 -10.43
N ALA A 77 -4.67 9.92 -11.74
CA ALA A 77 -5.44 8.98 -12.57
C ALA A 77 -4.98 7.52 -12.41
N VAL A 78 -3.71 7.26 -12.07
CA VAL A 78 -3.16 5.92 -11.79
C VAL A 78 -4.01 5.14 -10.79
N GLY A 79 -4.35 5.74 -9.65
CA GLY A 79 -5.21 5.09 -8.64
C GLY A 79 -6.68 5.46 -8.76
N LEU A 80 -6.98 6.72 -9.11
CA LEU A 80 -8.35 7.23 -9.12
C LEU A 80 -9.22 6.62 -10.22
N LEU A 81 -8.68 6.40 -11.43
CA LEU A 81 -9.50 5.86 -12.52
C LEU A 81 -9.92 4.40 -12.24
N PRO A 82 -9.01 3.46 -11.89
CA PRO A 82 -9.42 2.11 -11.49
C PRO A 82 -10.39 2.10 -10.31
N ALA A 83 -10.18 2.95 -9.30
CA ALA A 83 -11.07 3.05 -8.15
C ALA A 83 -12.49 3.50 -8.56
N ALA A 84 -12.60 4.53 -9.39
CA ALA A 84 -13.89 5.01 -9.89
C ALA A 84 -14.61 3.95 -10.74
N LEU A 85 -13.88 3.19 -11.57
CA LEU A 85 -14.46 2.08 -12.36
C LEU A 85 -14.99 0.95 -11.47
N MET A 86 -14.42 0.76 -10.27
CA MET A 86 -14.91 -0.18 -9.27
C MET A 86 -16.08 0.36 -8.43
N GLY A 87 -16.50 1.61 -8.66
CA GLY A 87 -17.59 2.26 -7.92
C GLY A 87 -17.19 2.85 -6.57
N LEU A 88 -15.89 3.04 -6.32
CA LEU A 88 -15.40 3.68 -5.10
C LEU A 88 -15.55 5.20 -5.15
N ASP A 89 -15.80 5.81 -3.99
CA ASP A 89 -15.87 7.26 -3.86
C ASP A 89 -14.47 7.91 -3.86
N VAL A 90 -14.00 8.23 -5.07
CA VAL A 90 -12.70 8.89 -5.27
C VAL A 90 -12.66 10.33 -4.74
N VAL A 91 -13.81 10.99 -4.57
CA VAL A 91 -13.86 12.33 -3.98
C VAL A 91 -13.62 12.22 -2.48
N ALA A 92 -14.30 11.31 -1.80
CA ALA A 92 -14.07 11.04 -0.38
C ALA A 92 -12.61 10.64 -0.11
N LEU A 93 -12.01 9.82 -0.99
CA LEU A 93 -10.59 9.47 -0.93
C LEU A 93 -9.68 10.70 -0.96
N LEU A 94 -9.93 11.64 -1.89
CA LEU A 94 -9.15 12.88 -2.01
C LEU A 94 -9.40 13.84 -0.84
N GLU A 95 -10.63 13.89 -0.32
CA GLU A 95 -10.96 14.68 0.87
C GLU A 95 -10.20 14.20 2.10
N GLY A 96 -10.08 12.88 2.28
CA GLY A 96 -9.26 12.29 3.34
C GLY A 96 -7.80 12.72 3.22
N ALA A 97 -7.23 12.62 2.03
CA ALA A 97 -5.86 13.08 1.78
C ALA A 97 -5.70 14.59 2.08
N ALA A 98 -6.66 15.41 1.67
CA ALA A 98 -6.66 16.85 1.96
C ALA A 98 -6.74 17.15 3.47
N ALA A 99 -7.54 16.39 4.21
CA ALA A 99 -7.66 16.52 5.67
C ALA A 99 -6.33 16.20 6.37
N MET A 100 -5.65 15.12 5.98
CA MET A 100 -4.34 14.78 6.53
C MET A 100 -3.28 15.84 6.20
N ASN A 101 -3.32 16.44 5.00
CA ASN A 101 -2.45 17.58 4.65
C ASN A 101 -2.71 18.83 5.51
N ALA A 102 -3.96 19.09 5.88
CA ALA A 102 -4.29 20.18 6.79
C ALA A 102 -3.76 19.89 8.20
N ARG A 103 -4.02 18.68 8.72
CA ARG A 103 -3.55 18.23 10.03
C ARG A 103 -2.04 18.29 10.14
N PHE A 104 -1.31 17.77 9.16
CA PHE A 104 0.15 17.78 9.13
C PHE A 104 0.74 19.20 9.21
N ARG A 105 0.11 20.19 8.57
CA ARG A 105 0.60 21.58 8.56
C ARG A 105 0.30 22.35 9.85
N GLN A 106 -0.72 21.95 10.59
CA GLN A 106 -1.29 22.74 11.68
C GLN A 106 -1.06 22.13 13.06
N ALA A 107 -1.04 20.80 13.16
CA ALA A 107 -0.89 20.09 14.42
C ALA A 107 0.55 20.15 14.94
N ALA A 108 0.70 20.36 16.24
CA ALA A 108 1.98 20.27 16.93
C ALA A 108 2.44 18.80 17.06
N VAL A 109 3.72 18.61 17.39
CA VAL A 109 4.24 17.29 17.79
C VAL A 109 3.43 16.77 18.98
N GLY A 110 3.08 15.48 18.98
CA GLY A 110 2.16 14.84 19.92
C GLY A 110 0.71 14.78 19.45
N ASP A 111 0.29 15.69 18.56
CA ASP A 111 -1.03 15.69 17.91
C ASP A 111 -0.94 15.41 16.39
N ASN A 112 0.29 15.36 15.86
CA ASN A 112 0.60 15.26 14.45
C ASN A 112 1.09 13.84 14.12
N PRO A 113 0.21 12.96 13.63
CA PRO A 113 0.50 11.54 13.49
C PRO A 113 1.67 11.28 12.54
N VAL A 114 1.90 12.15 11.55
CA VAL A 114 3.06 12.05 10.65
C VAL A 114 4.36 12.27 11.41
N LEU A 115 4.43 13.33 12.22
CA LEU A 115 5.64 13.66 12.97
C LEU A 115 5.90 12.64 14.09
N ASP A 116 4.84 12.19 14.75
CA ASP A 116 4.92 11.21 15.84
C ASP A 116 5.36 9.85 15.30
N TYR A 117 4.79 9.41 14.18
CA TYR A 117 5.20 8.18 13.50
C TYR A 117 6.68 8.23 13.14
N VAL A 118 7.14 9.29 12.43
CA VAL A 118 8.54 9.44 12.05
C VAL A 118 9.45 9.51 13.27
N GLY A 119 9.06 10.26 14.31
CA GLY A 119 9.84 10.40 15.53
C GLY A 119 10.04 9.09 16.26
N ILE A 120 8.97 8.31 16.45
CA ILE A 120 9.00 6.97 17.09
C ILE A 120 9.88 6.04 16.26
N CYS A 121 9.57 5.92 14.98
CA CYS A 121 10.27 5.04 14.06
C CYS A 121 11.76 5.35 14.04
N GLN A 122 12.13 6.57 13.66
CA GLN A 122 13.53 6.95 13.51
C GLN A 122 14.28 6.79 14.84
N SER A 123 13.68 7.19 15.97
CA SER A 123 14.35 7.08 17.27
C SER A 123 14.65 5.63 17.64
N LEU A 124 13.72 4.72 17.39
CA LEU A 124 13.92 3.28 17.64
C LEU A 124 14.99 2.69 16.72
N GLU A 125 15.03 3.09 15.45
CA GLU A 125 16.07 2.66 14.52
C GLU A 125 17.45 3.16 14.96
N ALA A 126 17.60 4.47 15.19
CA ALA A 126 18.89 5.08 15.50
C ALA A 126 19.43 4.76 16.90
N GLN A 127 18.55 4.57 17.89
CA GLN A 127 18.98 4.36 19.28
C GLN A 127 18.95 2.90 19.71
N ARG A 128 18.19 2.04 19.02
CA ARG A 128 17.98 0.64 19.40
C ARG A 128 18.21 -0.36 18.28
N ASP A 129 18.74 0.08 17.13
CA ASP A 129 19.06 -0.77 15.98
C ASP A 129 17.83 -1.55 15.46
N MET A 130 16.65 -0.91 15.54
CA MET A 130 15.39 -1.49 15.05
C MET A 130 15.18 -1.20 13.57
N ALA A 131 15.97 -1.87 12.74
CA ALA A 131 16.03 -1.68 11.30
C ALA A 131 14.84 -2.26 10.51
N ILE A 132 13.91 -2.98 11.15
CA ILE A 132 12.72 -3.56 10.49
C ILE A 132 11.45 -2.79 10.91
N ARG A 133 10.65 -2.38 9.93
CA ARG A 133 9.36 -1.70 10.11
C ARG A 133 8.24 -2.66 9.77
N VAL A 134 7.61 -3.24 10.78
CA VAL A 134 6.46 -4.11 10.57
C VAL A 134 5.20 -3.28 10.49
N LEU A 135 4.50 -3.31 9.36
CA LEU A 135 3.13 -2.81 9.26
C LEU A 135 2.18 -3.98 9.44
N SER A 136 1.57 -4.08 10.62
CA SER A 136 0.70 -5.17 11.02
C SER A 136 -0.76 -4.82 10.77
N VAL A 137 -1.33 -5.32 9.68
CA VAL A 137 -2.73 -5.03 9.34
C VAL A 137 -3.66 -6.09 9.95
N TRP A 138 -4.74 -5.64 10.58
CA TRP A 138 -5.72 -6.51 11.25
C TRP A 138 -7.00 -6.75 10.44
N SER A 139 -6.94 -6.44 9.14
CA SER A 139 -7.99 -6.72 8.18
C SER A 139 -7.37 -7.18 6.87
N ASN A 140 -7.88 -8.28 6.31
CA ASN A 140 -7.42 -8.79 5.01
C ASN A 140 -7.62 -7.77 3.88
N GLY A 141 -8.63 -6.89 3.99
CA GLY A 141 -8.86 -5.82 3.02
C GLY A 141 -7.73 -4.79 2.95
N LEU A 142 -6.85 -4.74 3.96
CA LEU A 142 -5.72 -3.81 4.02
C LEU A 142 -4.40 -4.43 3.55
N GLU A 143 -4.37 -5.71 3.14
CA GLU A 143 -3.13 -6.37 2.69
C GLU A 143 -2.47 -5.61 1.52
N ALA A 144 -3.27 -5.23 0.51
CA ALA A 144 -2.77 -4.46 -0.63
C ALA A 144 -2.26 -3.06 -0.23
N ALA A 145 -2.87 -2.42 0.78
CA ALA A 145 -2.41 -1.15 1.32
C ALA A 145 -1.05 -1.30 2.03
N GLY A 146 -0.83 -2.43 2.70
CA GLY A 146 0.47 -2.73 3.28
C GLY A 146 1.55 -3.01 2.22
N LEU A 147 1.25 -3.78 1.18
CA LEU A 147 2.20 -3.98 0.07
C LEU A 147 2.55 -2.66 -0.64
N TRP A 148 1.60 -1.75 -0.78
CA TRP A 148 1.86 -0.39 -1.26
C TRP A 148 2.80 0.37 -0.30
N TYR A 149 2.59 0.28 1.01
CA TYR A 149 3.47 0.86 2.01
C TYR A 149 4.89 0.28 1.94
N ASP A 150 5.03 -1.03 1.74
CA ASP A 150 6.34 -1.68 1.59
C ASP A 150 7.11 -1.09 0.40
N GLN A 151 6.44 -0.91 -0.75
CA GLN A 151 7.06 -0.23 -1.89
C GLN A 151 7.41 1.23 -1.57
N LEU A 152 6.47 1.97 -0.98
CA LEU A 152 6.64 3.38 -0.64
C LEU A 152 7.90 3.58 0.20
N LEU A 153 8.04 2.80 1.27
CA LEU A 153 9.15 2.95 2.21
C LEU A 153 10.46 2.41 1.63
N ALA A 154 10.47 1.20 1.07
CA ALA A 154 11.69 0.56 0.57
C ALA A 154 12.34 1.38 -0.55
N GLU A 155 11.57 1.79 -1.56
CA GLU A 155 12.13 2.57 -2.67
C GLU A 155 12.48 4.01 -2.26
N SER A 156 11.78 4.59 -1.29
CA SER A 156 12.03 5.97 -0.86
C SER A 156 13.20 6.08 0.11
N LEU A 157 13.29 5.16 1.07
CA LEU A 157 14.25 5.24 2.16
C LEU A 157 15.49 4.35 1.97
N GLY A 158 15.36 3.21 1.30
CA GLY A 158 16.44 2.25 1.07
C GLY A 158 17.49 2.75 0.07
N LYS A 159 18.36 3.66 0.50
CA LYS A 159 19.39 4.30 -0.32
C LYS A 159 20.65 4.52 0.50
N GLN A 160 21.81 4.50 -0.16
CA GLN A 160 23.09 4.84 0.49
C GLN A 160 23.34 4.00 1.76
N GLU A 161 22.95 2.72 1.72
CA GLU A 161 23.11 1.76 2.83
C GLU A 161 22.35 2.13 4.12
N VAL A 162 21.37 3.05 4.02
CA VAL A 162 20.45 3.40 5.11
C VAL A 162 18.99 3.12 4.74
N GLY A 163 18.13 3.25 5.75
CA GLY A 163 16.68 3.10 5.63
C GLY A 163 16.21 1.73 6.10
N PRO A 164 15.04 1.67 6.75
CA PRO A 164 14.55 0.43 7.31
C PRO A 164 14.05 -0.54 6.24
N THR A 165 14.07 -1.83 6.57
CA THR A 165 13.36 -2.86 5.79
C THR A 165 11.87 -2.84 6.17
N PRO A 166 10.97 -2.43 5.28
CA PRO A 166 9.54 -2.55 5.55
C PRO A 166 9.09 -4.01 5.42
N LEU A 167 8.08 -4.36 6.21
CA LEU A 167 7.50 -5.68 6.20
C LEU A 167 6.02 -5.62 6.57
N THR A 168 5.15 -5.85 5.59
CA THR A 168 3.73 -6.03 5.86
C THR A 168 3.41 -7.44 6.36
N VAL A 169 2.55 -7.54 7.37
CA VAL A 169 1.97 -8.80 7.87
C VAL A 169 0.46 -8.64 8.04
N VAL A 170 -0.29 -9.72 7.81
CA VAL A 170 -1.75 -9.75 7.94
C VAL A 170 -2.14 -10.64 9.12
N ASN A 171 -2.78 -10.06 10.12
CA ASN A 171 -3.22 -10.76 11.31
C ASN A 171 -4.70 -11.19 11.22
N THR A 172 -5.08 -12.31 11.85
CA THR A 172 -4.24 -13.18 12.71
C THR A 172 -3.41 -14.21 11.96
N ARG A 173 -3.56 -14.35 10.63
CA ARG A 173 -2.84 -15.33 9.78
C ARG A 173 -1.35 -15.38 10.10
N ASP A 174 -0.68 -14.23 10.12
CA ASP A 174 0.78 -14.16 10.27
C ASP A 174 1.26 -14.24 11.73
N LEU A 175 0.36 -14.23 12.72
CA LEU A 175 0.70 -14.68 14.08
C LEU A 175 1.10 -16.17 14.07
N HIS A 176 0.52 -16.97 13.17
CA HIS A 176 0.82 -18.39 13.01
C HIS A 176 2.00 -18.69 12.05
N SER A 177 2.73 -17.66 11.60
CA SER A 177 3.92 -17.83 10.76
C SER A 177 5.10 -17.05 11.32
N ARG A 178 4.89 -15.77 11.62
CA ARG A 178 5.89 -14.79 12.06
C ARG A 178 5.75 -14.40 13.52
N GLY A 179 4.61 -14.69 14.16
CA GLY A 179 4.34 -14.36 15.56
C GLY A 179 5.45 -14.80 16.51
N GLN A 180 5.93 -16.04 16.37
CA GLN A 180 7.08 -16.56 17.14
C GLN A 180 8.33 -15.67 17.00
N GLN A 181 8.66 -15.25 15.77
CA GLN A 181 9.83 -14.41 15.52
C GLN A 181 9.64 -12.99 16.07
N HIS A 182 8.41 -12.47 16.06
CA HIS A 182 8.09 -11.16 16.60
C HIS A 182 8.12 -11.15 18.13
N GLN A 183 7.67 -12.24 18.76
CA GLN A 183 7.62 -12.41 20.22
C GLN A 183 9.00 -12.69 20.82
N GLU A 184 9.76 -13.66 20.29
CA GLU A 184 10.99 -14.18 20.92
C GLU A 184 12.23 -14.04 20.04
N GLY A 185 12.09 -13.65 18.77
CA GLY A 185 13.21 -13.44 17.86
C GLY A 185 14.03 -12.18 18.17
N ARG A 186 14.92 -11.80 17.24
CA ARG A 186 15.76 -10.60 17.37
C ARG A 186 14.91 -9.34 17.65
N ARG A 187 15.44 -8.45 18.49
CA ARG A 187 14.81 -7.19 18.93
C ARG A 187 15.14 -6.04 17.96
N ASP A 188 14.94 -6.30 16.67
CA ASP A 188 15.37 -5.48 15.54
C ASP A 188 14.21 -4.82 14.81
N ARG A 189 13.02 -4.77 15.42
CA ARG A 189 11.79 -4.30 14.77
C ARG A 189 10.91 -3.45 15.66
N VAL A 190 10.22 -2.51 15.03
CA VAL A 190 9.03 -1.84 15.56
C VAL A 190 7.81 -2.33 14.81
N ILE A 191 6.72 -2.57 15.54
CA ILE A 191 5.46 -3.07 14.98
C ILE A 191 4.42 -1.95 15.05
N THR A 192 3.92 -1.51 13.91
CA THR A 192 2.80 -0.56 13.84
C THR A 192 1.56 -1.29 13.39
N ASN A 193 0.57 -1.41 14.27
CA ASN A 193 -0.71 -2.01 13.94
C ASN A 193 -1.57 -1.01 13.15
N VAL A 194 -2.29 -1.50 12.14
CA VAL A 194 -3.37 -0.77 11.48
C VAL A 194 -4.67 -1.49 11.81
N ILE A 195 -5.46 -0.87 12.68
CA ILE A 195 -6.68 -1.44 13.28
C ILE A 195 -7.88 -0.70 12.70
N VAL A 196 -8.94 -1.43 12.36
CA VAL A 196 -10.22 -0.86 11.93
C VAL A 196 -11.19 -0.95 13.09
N ASP A 197 -11.67 0.19 13.58
CA ASP A 197 -12.51 0.24 14.79
C ASP A 197 -13.94 -0.24 14.52
N SER A 198 -14.49 0.10 13.35
CA SER A 198 -15.85 -0.27 12.97
C SER A 198 -15.91 -0.98 11.62
N TYR A 199 -16.65 -2.09 11.59
CA TYR A 199 -16.89 -2.90 10.39
C TYR A 199 -18.18 -2.46 9.70
N GLY A 200 -18.19 -2.50 8.36
CA GLY A 200 -19.37 -2.15 7.55
C GLY A 200 -20.38 -3.29 7.37
N ARG A 201 -20.19 -4.42 8.06
CA ARG A 201 -21.06 -5.59 8.00
C ARG A 201 -21.50 -5.96 9.41
N ASP A 202 -22.67 -6.58 9.51
CA ASP A 202 -23.20 -7.05 10.79
C ASP A 202 -22.24 -8.08 11.41
N PRO A 203 -22.05 -8.02 12.75
CA PRO A 203 -21.26 -9.01 13.46
C PRO A 203 -21.80 -10.42 13.24
N ILE A 204 -20.91 -11.37 12.97
CA ILE A 204 -21.26 -12.79 12.86
C ILE A 204 -21.02 -13.43 14.23
N ALA A 205 -22.07 -13.97 14.84
CA ALA A 205 -21.98 -14.72 16.09
C ALA A 205 -21.30 -16.08 15.88
N ILE A 206 -20.57 -16.56 16.90
CA ILE A 206 -20.04 -17.93 16.93
C ILE A 206 -21.21 -18.92 17.00
N GLY A 207 -22.15 -18.67 17.92
CA GLY A 207 -23.34 -19.49 18.11
C GLY A 207 -23.07 -20.79 18.89
N GLU A 208 -24.14 -21.44 19.32
CA GLU A 208 -24.08 -22.73 19.99
C GLU A 208 -24.08 -23.89 18.99
N SER A 209 -23.42 -24.99 19.36
CA SER A 209 -23.44 -26.25 18.64
C SER A 209 -23.78 -27.42 19.56
N SER A 210 -24.60 -28.35 19.06
CA SER A 210 -24.83 -29.64 19.73
C SER A 210 -23.61 -30.57 19.71
N LEU A 211 -22.66 -30.30 18.80
CA LEU A 211 -21.35 -30.95 18.72
C LEU A 211 -20.29 -29.94 19.22
N ASP A 212 -19.85 -30.10 20.47
CA ASP A 212 -18.99 -29.15 21.19
C ASP A 212 -17.65 -29.76 21.60
N GLN A 213 -17.11 -30.66 20.77
CA GLN A 213 -15.80 -31.27 21.03
C GLN A 213 -14.65 -30.25 20.92
N ASP A 214 -14.88 -29.13 20.22
CA ASP A 214 -13.97 -27.98 20.17
C ASP A 214 -14.09 -27.04 21.39
N LYS A 215 -15.11 -27.23 22.23
CA LYS A 215 -15.44 -26.44 23.42
C LYS A 215 -15.76 -24.97 23.12
N LEU A 216 -16.19 -24.65 21.90
CA LEU A 216 -16.49 -23.27 21.52
C LEU A 216 -17.85 -22.77 22.02
N ASN A 217 -18.69 -23.64 22.60
CA ASN A 217 -19.91 -23.18 23.28
C ASN A 217 -19.61 -22.21 24.44
N GLU A 218 -18.43 -22.28 25.06
CA GLU A 218 -17.98 -21.30 26.07
C GLU A 218 -17.89 -19.86 25.51
N LEU A 219 -17.82 -19.71 24.19
CA LEU A 219 -17.75 -18.45 23.46
C LEU A 219 -18.99 -18.21 22.58
N ALA A 220 -20.08 -18.96 22.76
CA ALA A 220 -21.25 -18.90 21.87
C ALA A 220 -21.92 -17.51 21.82
N ASP A 221 -21.79 -16.72 22.90
CA ASP A 221 -22.30 -15.34 23.00
C ASP A 221 -21.42 -14.31 22.30
N LYS A 222 -20.22 -14.70 21.82
CA LYS A 222 -19.26 -13.83 21.16
C LYS A 222 -19.48 -13.77 19.66
N THR A 223 -18.93 -12.72 19.06
CA THR A 223 -18.91 -12.48 17.62
C THR A 223 -17.48 -12.54 17.08
N LEU A 224 -17.31 -12.69 15.76
CA LEU A 224 -15.99 -12.63 15.13
C LEU A 224 -15.26 -11.30 15.39
N PRO A 225 -15.92 -10.12 15.41
CA PRO A 225 -15.33 -8.88 15.92
C PRO A 225 -14.79 -8.97 17.35
N ASP A 226 -15.50 -9.62 18.28
CA ASP A 226 -15.02 -9.78 19.67
C ASP A 226 -13.74 -10.62 19.70
N VAL A 227 -13.69 -11.71 18.92
CA VAL A 227 -12.49 -12.55 18.77
C VAL A 227 -11.32 -11.76 18.18
N MET A 228 -11.58 -10.92 17.18
CA MET A 228 -10.55 -10.08 16.57
C MET A 228 -10.01 -9.05 17.55
N GLN A 229 -10.88 -8.37 18.31
CA GLN A 229 -10.47 -7.41 19.35
C GLN A 229 -9.67 -8.09 20.46
N ALA A 230 -10.10 -9.27 20.91
CA ALA A 230 -9.34 -10.06 21.89
C ALA A 230 -7.96 -10.47 21.34
N ALA A 231 -7.86 -10.83 20.06
CA ALA A 231 -6.58 -11.17 19.43
C ALA A 231 -5.63 -9.96 19.33
N ILE A 232 -6.15 -8.78 18.96
CA ILE A 232 -5.40 -7.50 18.95
C ILE A 232 -4.85 -7.21 20.35
N GLN A 233 -5.74 -7.18 21.35
CA GLN A 233 -5.38 -6.87 22.74
C GLN A 233 -4.40 -7.88 23.31
N GLY A 234 -4.66 -9.18 23.12
CA GLY A 234 -3.79 -10.25 23.60
C GLY A 234 -2.39 -10.18 22.97
N THR A 235 -2.31 -9.87 21.67
CA THR A 235 -1.03 -9.72 20.96
C THR A 235 -0.26 -8.50 21.45
N ASN A 236 -0.92 -7.34 21.57
CA ASN A 236 -0.29 -6.13 22.09
C ASN A 236 0.16 -6.28 23.54
N GLN A 237 -0.62 -6.97 24.38
CA GLN A 237 -0.23 -7.28 25.77
C GLN A 237 0.99 -8.20 25.81
N ALA A 238 1.00 -9.28 25.04
CA ALA A 238 2.14 -10.20 24.99
C ALA A 238 3.41 -9.49 24.50
N TYR A 239 3.30 -8.63 23.48
CA TYR A 239 4.40 -7.80 23.01
C TYR A 239 4.87 -6.80 24.07
N HIS A 240 3.95 -6.16 24.79
CA HIS A 240 4.29 -5.25 25.88
C HIS A 240 5.08 -5.95 27.01
N GLU A 241 4.61 -7.11 27.48
CA GLU A 241 5.25 -7.91 28.53
C GLU A 241 6.68 -8.32 28.16
N ASP A 242 6.90 -8.63 26.87
CA ASP A 242 8.22 -8.95 26.34
C ASP A 242 9.04 -7.72 25.92
N ASN A 243 8.59 -6.50 26.22
CA ASN A 243 9.26 -5.25 25.84
C ASN A 243 9.50 -5.13 24.33
N ARG A 244 8.52 -5.55 23.53
CA ARG A 244 8.46 -5.36 22.07
C ARG A 244 7.75 -4.03 21.78
N PRO A 245 8.39 -3.07 21.09
CA PRO A 245 7.75 -1.79 20.83
C PRO A 245 6.65 -1.93 19.77
N THR A 246 5.45 -1.54 20.17
CA THR A 246 4.27 -1.46 19.31
C THR A 246 3.74 -0.03 19.27
N ALA A 247 3.02 0.29 18.19
CA ALA A 247 2.19 1.48 18.07
C ALA A 247 0.93 1.12 17.28
N ASP A 248 -0.16 1.85 17.52
CA ASP A 248 -1.44 1.57 16.87
C ASP A 248 -1.88 2.79 16.03
N ILE A 249 -2.26 2.52 14.79
CA ILE A 249 -2.97 3.45 13.90
C ILE A 249 -4.40 2.95 13.81
N HIS A 250 -5.33 3.73 14.36
CA HIS A 250 -6.75 3.44 14.33
C HIS A 250 -7.40 4.11 13.12
N LEU A 251 -8.00 3.29 12.26
CA LEU A 251 -8.92 3.72 11.22
C LEU A 251 -10.34 3.57 11.77
N PRO A 252 -11.11 4.67 11.91
CA PRO A 252 -12.48 4.59 12.44
C PRO A 252 -13.36 3.58 11.67
N ARG A 253 -13.10 3.47 10.37
CA ARG A 253 -13.68 2.49 9.45
C ARG A 253 -12.76 2.33 8.24
N SER A 254 -12.91 1.22 7.52
CA SER A 254 -12.19 1.00 6.25
C SER A 254 -13.04 1.52 5.08
N ASP A 255 -13.10 2.84 4.94
CA ASP A 255 -13.74 3.53 3.81
C ASP A 255 -12.74 4.40 3.03
N GLU A 256 -13.18 4.97 1.93
CA GLU A 256 -12.36 5.75 1.02
C GLU A 256 -11.72 6.95 1.73
N ARG A 257 -12.47 7.66 2.58
CA ARG A 257 -11.95 8.82 3.31
C ARG A 257 -10.84 8.42 4.27
N ALA A 258 -11.05 7.39 5.09
CA ALA A 258 -10.04 6.92 6.04
C ALA A 258 -8.78 6.40 5.33
N LEU A 259 -8.94 5.69 4.20
CA LEU A 259 -7.81 5.26 3.37
C LEU A 259 -7.08 6.44 2.74
N GLY A 260 -7.79 7.51 2.37
CA GLY A 260 -7.20 8.75 1.89
C GLY A 260 -6.30 9.42 2.92
N GLU A 261 -6.78 9.51 4.16
CA GLU A 261 -5.98 10.00 5.30
C GLU A 261 -4.75 9.12 5.53
N PHE A 262 -4.92 7.80 5.56
CA PHE A 262 -3.84 6.84 5.77
C PHE A 262 -2.75 6.91 4.69
N PHE A 263 -3.12 6.86 3.41
CA PHE A 263 -2.15 6.95 2.31
C PHE A 263 -1.40 8.28 2.32
N GLN A 264 -2.09 9.39 2.56
CA GLN A 264 -1.43 10.69 2.65
C GLN A 264 -0.49 10.76 3.87
N MET A 265 -0.89 10.23 5.03
CA MET A 265 -0.05 10.15 6.22
C MET A 265 1.25 9.40 5.93
N MET A 266 1.16 8.22 5.32
CA MET A 266 2.33 7.39 5.00
C MET A 266 3.27 8.07 3.99
N MET A 267 2.72 8.72 2.95
CA MET A 267 3.52 9.47 1.98
C MET A 267 4.24 10.67 2.62
N LEU A 268 3.55 11.42 3.48
CA LEU A 268 4.16 12.53 4.22
C LEU A 268 5.24 12.03 5.18
N ALA A 269 4.96 10.97 5.94
CA ALA A 269 5.91 10.38 6.87
C ALA A 269 7.20 9.94 6.17
N THR A 270 7.07 9.24 5.05
CA THR A 270 8.20 8.79 4.23
C THR A 270 9.04 9.97 3.72
N VAL A 271 8.40 11.06 3.28
CA VAL A 271 9.13 12.25 2.81
C VAL A 271 9.83 12.97 3.97
N VAL A 272 9.16 13.11 5.11
CA VAL A 272 9.73 13.76 6.30
C VAL A 272 10.93 12.96 6.82
N GLU A 273 10.80 11.63 6.94
CA GLU A 273 11.89 10.74 7.35
C GLU A 273 13.05 10.78 6.37
N GLY A 274 12.78 10.72 5.06
CA GLY A 274 13.83 10.82 4.04
C GLY A 274 14.63 12.12 4.16
N ARG A 275 13.96 13.25 4.39
CA ARG A 275 14.64 14.52 4.65
C ARG A 275 15.43 14.51 5.96
N LEU A 276 14.87 13.91 7.02
CA LEU A 276 15.50 13.81 8.33
C LEU A 276 16.83 13.04 8.27
N ILE A 277 16.88 11.94 7.50
CA ILE A 277 18.09 11.11 7.36
C ILE A 277 18.98 11.52 6.17
N GLY A 278 18.70 12.67 5.54
CA GLY A 278 19.56 13.26 4.51
C GLY A 278 19.51 12.58 3.13
N ILE A 279 18.45 11.83 2.83
CA ILE A 279 18.27 11.14 1.54
C ILE A 279 17.21 11.82 0.68
N ASN A 280 17.30 11.63 -0.64
CA ASN A 280 16.23 12.03 -1.56
C ASN A 280 15.14 10.93 -1.63
N PRO A 281 13.92 11.19 -1.13
CA PRO A 281 12.86 10.17 -1.11
C PRO A 281 12.22 9.92 -2.48
N TYR A 282 12.50 10.73 -3.51
CA TYR A 282 11.76 10.70 -4.78
C TYR A 282 12.46 9.96 -5.93
N GLY A 283 13.74 9.62 -5.79
CA GLY A 283 14.50 8.85 -6.79
C GLY A 283 14.52 7.34 -6.51
N GLN A 284 14.97 6.54 -7.49
CA GLN A 284 15.19 5.10 -7.35
C GLN A 284 16.37 4.59 -8.22
N PRO A 285 17.60 5.10 -8.06
CA PRO A 285 18.70 4.78 -8.97
C PRO A 285 19.05 3.28 -9.02
N GLY A 286 18.90 2.56 -7.91
CA GLY A 286 19.28 1.14 -7.80
C GLY A 286 18.54 0.21 -8.76
N VAL A 287 17.31 0.54 -9.16
CA VAL A 287 16.52 -0.33 -10.04
C VAL A 287 17.01 -0.33 -11.49
N GLU A 288 17.82 0.63 -11.90
CA GLU A 288 18.30 0.70 -13.29
C GLU A 288 19.40 -0.34 -13.59
N ALA A 289 20.11 -0.83 -12.55
CA ALA A 289 21.18 -1.81 -12.71
C ALA A 289 20.65 -3.13 -13.30
N TYR A 290 19.63 -3.73 -12.69
CA TYR A 290 19.07 -4.99 -13.19
C TYR A 290 18.40 -4.79 -14.56
N LYS A 291 17.74 -3.65 -14.80
CA LYS A 291 17.12 -3.33 -16.10
C LYS A 291 18.15 -3.28 -17.21
N LYS A 292 19.33 -2.72 -16.95
CA LYS A 292 20.43 -2.69 -17.92
C LYS A 292 20.85 -4.11 -18.30
N HIS A 293 21.13 -4.97 -17.32
CA HIS A 293 21.52 -6.36 -17.57
C HIS A 293 20.42 -7.18 -18.26
N MET A 294 19.18 -7.03 -17.83
CA MET A 294 18.03 -7.67 -18.46
C MET A 294 17.91 -7.28 -19.94
N ASN A 295 18.05 -6.00 -20.27
CA ASN A 295 18.01 -5.54 -21.67
C ASN A 295 19.18 -6.09 -22.50
N THR A 296 20.36 -6.25 -21.90
CA THR A 296 21.51 -6.91 -22.53
C THR A 296 21.18 -8.35 -22.87
N PHE A 297 20.76 -9.16 -21.90
CA PHE A 297 20.46 -10.58 -22.12
C PHE A 297 19.32 -10.83 -23.13
N LEU A 298 18.36 -9.91 -23.22
CA LEU A 298 17.25 -10.03 -24.17
C LEU A 298 17.59 -9.59 -25.61
N ARG A 299 18.70 -8.86 -25.81
CA ARG A 299 19.03 -8.24 -27.11
C ARG A 299 20.38 -8.65 -27.67
N GLU A 300 21.21 -9.32 -26.89
CA GLU A 300 22.37 -10.04 -27.41
C GLU A 300 21.88 -11.19 -28.31
N LYS A 301 22.41 -11.23 -29.54
CA LYS A 301 22.14 -12.26 -30.56
C LYS A 301 23.21 -13.34 -30.51
#